data_AF-A0A354LYU5-F1
#
_entry.id   AF-A0A354LYU5-F1
#
_cell.length_a   1.000
_cell.length_b   1.000
_cell.length_c   1.000
_cell.angle_alpha   90.00
_cell.angle_beta   90.00
_cell.angle_gamma   90.00
#
_symmetry.space_group_name_H-M   'P 1'
#
loop_
_entity.id
_entity.type
_entity.pdbx_description
1 polymer ?
#
loop_
_entity_poly.entity_id
_entity_poly.type
_entity_poly.pdbx_seq_one_letter_code
_entity_poly.pdbx_strand_id
1 'polypeptide(L)'
;PVLDRQINESLTSIRQYFMHPEFKALLEMVGPKGELIDTCNGRTINPGHCIETSWFIMEEARHRNWDKDLVQLALQILDWSWEWGWDKEYGGIINFRDCKNFPPQDYSQDMKFWWPQ
;
A
#
# COMPACT_ATOMS: atom_id res chain seq x y z
N PRO A 1 26.11 5.20 -2.59
CA PRO A 1 25.79 5.67 -3.96
C PRO A 1 24.79 4.79 -4.72
N VAL A 2 25.06 3.49 -4.90
CA VAL A 2 24.14 2.59 -5.62
C VAL A 2 22.86 2.30 -4.82
N LEU A 3 23.00 2.08 -3.50
CA LEU A 3 21.85 1.86 -2.61
C LEU A 3 20.96 3.11 -2.53
N ASP A 4 21.55 4.29 -2.35
CA ASP A 4 20.81 5.56 -2.32
C ASP A 4 20.00 5.78 -3.60
N ARG A 5 20.59 5.44 -4.76
CA ARG A 5 19.90 5.49 -6.05
C ARG A 5 18.72 4.51 -6.08
N GLN A 6 18.94 3.25 -5.69
CA GLN A 6 17.88 2.24 -5.66
C GLN A 6 16.71 2.66 -4.75
N ILE A 7 17.01 3.21 -3.56
CA ILE A 7 15.99 3.70 -2.63
C ILE A 7 15.19 4.84 -3.28
N ASN A 8 15.87 5.80 -3.91
CA ASN A 8 15.19 6.91 -4.58
C ASN A 8 14.33 6.44 -5.77
N GLU A 9 14.79 5.45 -6.54
CA GLU A 9 14.03 4.83 -7.63
C GLU A 9 12.79 4.09 -7.10
N SER A 10 12.91 3.36 -5.99
CA SER A 10 11.80 2.69 -5.33
C SER A 10 10.77 3.69 -4.78
N LEU A 11 11.21 4.74 -4.09
CA LEU A 11 10.34 5.83 -3.60
C LEU A 11 9.60 6.53 -4.75
N THR A 12 10.31 6.79 -5.85
CA THR A 12 9.72 7.38 -7.06
C THR A 12 8.66 6.46 -7.65
N SER A 13 8.96 5.16 -7.75
CA SER A 13 8.04 4.17 -8.29
C SER A 13 6.75 4.07 -7.47
N ILE A 14 6.88 4.03 -6.14
CA ILE A 14 5.72 4.04 -5.21
C ILE A 14 4.83 5.25 -5.50
N ARG A 15 5.42 6.45 -5.53
CA ARG A 15 4.66 7.71 -5.72
C ARG A 15 4.03 7.83 -7.11
N GLN A 16 4.75 7.42 -8.16
CA GLN A 16 4.35 7.67 -9.54
C GLN A 16 3.46 6.60 -10.13
N TYR A 17 3.64 5.34 -9.71
CA TYR A 17 3.00 4.21 -10.36
C TYR A 17 1.98 3.50 -9.47
N PHE A 18 2.30 3.27 -8.19
CA PHE A 18 1.48 2.39 -7.35
C PHE A 18 0.42 3.14 -6.54
N MET A 19 0.65 4.43 -6.26
CA MET A 19 -0.35 5.26 -5.58
C MET A 19 -1.47 5.65 -6.53
N HIS A 20 -2.70 5.27 -6.17
CA HIS A 20 -3.93 5.63 -6.87
C HIS A 20 -4.85 6.43 -5.95
N PRO A 21 -4.72 7.77 -5.89
CA PRO A 21 -5.52 8.63 -5.02
C PRO A 21 -7.03 8.52 -5.27
N GLU A 22 -7.46 8.20 -6.49
CA GLU A 22 -8.86 7.99 -6.85
C GLU A 22 -9.52 6.82 -6.10
N PHE A 23 -8.72 5.86 -5.64
CA PHE A 23 -9.15 4.74 -4.80
C PHE A 23 -8.68 4.89 -3.35
N LYS A 24 -7.90 5.93 -3.04
CA LYS A 24 -7.12 6.05 -1.80
C LYS A 24 -6.40 4.73 -1.49
N ALA A 25 -5.63 4.23 -2.44
CA ALA A 25 -4.98 2.93 -2.32
C ALA A 25 -3.56 2.95 -2.89
N LEU A 26 -2.75 2.05 -2.38
CA LEU A 26 -1.52 1.58 -3.01
C LEU A 26 -1.87 0.24 -3.65
N LEU A 27 -1.83 0.14 -4.99
CA LEU A 27 -2.22 -1.09 -5.69
C LEU A 27 -1.06 -2.08 -5.75
N GLU A 28 -1.35 -3.38 -5.66
CA GLU A 28 -0.34 -4.44 -5.73
C GLU A 28 0.26 -4.60 -7.14
N MET A 29 -0.52 -4.31 -8.18
CA MET A 29 -0.11 -4.49 -9.57
C MET A 29 -0.68 -3.37 -10.44
N VAL A 30 0.20 -2.72 -11.18
CA VAL A 30 -0.12 -1.64 -12.12
C VAL A 30 0.54 -1.90 -13.46
N GLY A 31 0.06 -1.26 -14.51
CA GLY A 31 0.71 -1.32 -15.82
C GLY A 31 2.05 -0.59 -15.83
N PRO A 32 2.82 -0.69 -16.92
CA PRO A 32 4.18 -0.12 -17.00
C PRO A 32 4.27 1.39 -16.80
N LYS A 33 3.13 2.11 -16.87
CA LYS A 33 3.05 3.56 -16.65
C LYS A 33 2.22 3.92 -15.42
N GLY A 34 1.93 2.96 -14.54
CA GLY A 34 1.08 3.16 -13.36
C GLY A 34 -0.42 3.14 -13.67
N GLU A 35 -0.83 2.66 -14.85
CA GLU A 35 -2.25 2.54 -15.16
C GLU A 35 -2.90 1.37 -14.41
N LEU A 36 -4.16 1.55 -14.00
CA LEU A 36 -4.96 0.46 -13.46
C LEU A 36 -5.13 -0.63 -14.53
N ILE A 37 -4.78 -1.86 -14.18
CA ILE A 37 -5.10 -3.04 -15.00
C ILE A 37 -6.46 -3.55 -14.54
N ASP A 38 -7.54 -3.26 -15.27
CA ASP A 38 -8.92 -3.56 -14.85
C ASP A 38 -9.27 -5.07 -14.94
N THR A 39 -8.66 -5.84 -14.04
CA THR A 39 -8.78 -7.28 -13.85
C THR A 39 -8.85 -7.55 -12.35
N CYS A 40 -9.24 -8.76 -11.93
CA CYS A 40 -9.27 -9.09 -10.50
C CYS A 40 -7.92 -8.82 -9.81
N ASN A 41 -6.81 -9.28 -10.40
CA ASN A 41 -5.48 -9.09 -9.83
C ASN A 41 -5.03 -7.62 -9.81
N GLY A 42 -5.34 -6.85 -10.85
CA GLY A 42 -4.94 -5.44 -10.91
C GLY A 42 -5.78 -4.51 -10.02
N ARG A 43 -6.92 -4.99 -9.52
CA ARG A 43 -7.74 -4.26 -8.53
C ARG A 43 -7.45 -4.66 -7.08
N THR A 44 -6.58 -5.65 -6.86
CA THR A 44 -6.26 -6.13 -5.51
C THR A 44 -5.55 -5.06 -4.69
N ILE A 45 -6.06 -4.85 -3.49
CA ILE A 45 -5.42 -4.12 -2.40
C ILE A 45 -5.05 -5.14 -1.33
N ASN A 46 -3.81 -5.12 -0.85
CA ASN A 46 -3.37 -5.83 0.34
C ASN A 46 -3.03 -4.82 1.45
N PRO A 47 -3.97 -4.55 2.39
CA PRO A 47 -3.75 -3.55 3.42
C PRO A 47 -2.50 -3.80 4.26
N GLY A 48 -2.21 -5.06 4.60
CA GLY A 48 -1.01 -5.42 5.36
C GLY A 48 0.28 -5.02 4.65
N HIS A 49 0.39 -5.33 3.36
CA HIS A 49 1.60 -5.05 2.57
C HIS A 49 1.79 -3.54 2.36
N CYS A 50 0.69 -2.80 2.25
CA CYS A 50 0.72 -1.35 2.17
C CYS A 50 1.16 -0.71 3.51
N ILE A 51 0.72 -1.25 4.65
CA ILE A 51 1.20 -0.83 5.99
C ILE A 51 2.70 -1.10 6.15
N GLU A 52 3.17 -2.27 5.71
CA GLU A 52 4.61 -2.60 5.69
C GLU A 52 5.40 -1.61 4.82
N THR A 53 4.88 -1.26 3.64
CA THR A 53 5.47 -0.24 2.76
C THR A 53 5.57 1.13 3.45
N SER A 54 4.51 1.54 4.16
CA SER A 54 4.54 2.76 4.97
C SER A 54 5.67 2.72 6.01
N TRP A 55 5.86 1.59 6.70
CA TRP A 55 6.93 1.43 7.67
C TRP A 55 8.33 1.57 7.03
N PHE A 56 8.56 0.95 5.87
CA PHE A 56 9.83 1.10 5.14
C PHE A 56 10.13 2.57 4.79
N ILE A 57 9.12 3.31 4.35
CA ILE A 57 9.27 4.73 4.01
C ILE A 57 9.53 5.57 5.26
N MET A 58 8.86 5.26 6.38
CA MET A 58 9.08 5.93 7.66
C MET A 58 10.50 5.69 8.18
N GLU A 59 11.04 4.48 8.02
CA GLU A 59 12.41 4.15 8.40
C GLU A 59 13.43 4.91 7.53
N GLU A 60 13.19 5.02 6.23
CA GLU A 60 14.01 5.87 5.36
C GLU A 60 13.91 7.36 5.74
N ALA A 61 12.72 7.84 6.11
CA ALA A 61 12.55 9.20 6.62
C ALA A 61 13.41 9.44 7.87
N ARG A 62 13.43 8.48 8.81
CA ARG A 62 14.28 8.52 10.00
C ARG A 62 15.76 8.61 9.64
N HIS A 63 16.23 7.85 8.66
CA HIS A 63 17.60 7.92 8.15
C HIS A 63 17.93 9.27 7.49
N ARG A 64 16.93 9.95 6.91
CA ARG A 64 17.04 11.29 6.32
C ARG A 64 16.68 12.44 7.28
N ASN A 65 16.88 12.23 8.57
CA ASN A 65 16.59 13.23 9.61
C ASN A 65 15.12 13.71 9.59
N TRP A 66 14.20 12.76 9.48
CA TRP A 66 12.76 12.99 9.44
C TRP A 66 12.33 13.91 8.29
N ASP A 67 12.77 13.56 7.07
CA ASP A 67 12.33 14.23 5.85
C ASP A 67 10.79 14.30 5.80
N LYS A 68 10.26 15.51 5.72
CA LYS A 68 8.82 15.76 5.87
C LYS A 68 7.99 15.13 4.75
N ASP A 69 8.53 15.08 3.53
CA ASP A 69 7.80 14.55 2.38
C ASP A 69 7.71 13.03 2.47
N LEU A 70 8.74 12.37 3.01
CA LEU A 70 8.71 10.93 3.29
C LEU A 70 7.78 10.59 4.46
N VAL A 71 7.81 11.37 5.54
CA VAL A 71 6.86 11.20 6.65
C VAL A 71 5.42 11.34 6.17
N GLN A 72 5.13 12.37 5.37
CA GLN A 72 3.78 12.57 4.84
C GLN A 72 3.35 11.44 3.91
N LEU A 73 4.25 10.94 3.06
CA LEU A 73 3.96 9.79 2.19
C LEU A 73 3.63 8.53 3.00
N ALA A 74 4.47 8.21 4.00
CA ALA A 74 4.26 7.05 4.84
C ALA A 74 2.91 7.13 5.57
N LEU A 75 2.61 8.25 6.21
CA LEU A 75 1.33 8.46 6.91
C LEU A 75 0.13 8.37 5.96
N GLN A 76 0.23 8.92 4.75
CA GLN A 76 -0.83 8.83 3.76
C GLN A 76 -1.12 7.37 3.35
N ILE A 77 -0.08 6.57 3.11
CA ILE A 77 -0.24 5.15 2.79
C ILE A 77 -0.82 4.40 4.00
N LEU A 78 -0.35 4.70 5.22
CA LEU A 78 -0.87 4.09 6.44
C LEU A 78 -2.37 4.37 6.63
N ASP A 79 -2.78 5.63 6.53
CA ASP A 79 -4.18 6.04 6.72
C ASP A 79 -5.10 5.37 5.70
N TRP A 80 -4.68 5.34 4.42
CA TRP A 80 -5.39 4.65 3.35
C TRP A 80 -5.52 3.14 3.61
N SER A 81 -4.42 2.51 4.00
CA SER A 81 -4.39 1.07 4.27
C SER A 81 -5.23 0.71 5.50
N TRP A 82 -5.25 1.57 6.51
CA TRP A 82 -6.10 1.40 7.69
C TRP A 82 -7.58 1.53 7.33
N GLU A 83 -7.97 2.52 6.52
CA GLU A 83 -9.35 2.69 6.04
C GLU A 83 -9.84 1.44 5.28
N TRP A 84 -8.99 0.85 4.44
CA TRP A 84 -9.32 -0.36 3.69
C TRP A 84 -9.29 -1.63 4.53
N GLY A 85 -8.32 -1.74 5.44
CA GLY A 85 -7.95 -2.99 6.09
C GLY A 85 -8.65 -3.27 7.42
N TRP A 86 -8.97 -2.23 8.19
CA TRP A 86 -9.52 -2.44 9.53
C TRP A 86 -10.96 -2.95 9.49
N ASP A 87 -11.16 -4.15 10.04
CA ASP A 87 -12.48 -4.71 10.23
C ASP A 87 -13.15 -4.11 11.47
N LYS A 88 -14.25 -3.39 11.26
CA LYS A 88 -14.98 -2.70 12.33
C LYS A 88 -15.81 -3.63 13.19
N GLU A 89 -16.18 -4.81 12.70
CA GLU A 89 -17.05 -5.75 13.41
C GLU A 89 -16.22 -6.69 14.29
N TYR A 90 -15.17 -7.28 13.72
CA TYR A 90 -14.37 -8.30 14.40
C TYR A 90 -12.96 -7.84 14.81
N GLY A 91 -12.55 -6.64 14.39
CA GLY A 91 -11.19 -6.15 14.61
C GLY A 91 -10.14 -6.86 13.76
N GLY A 92 -8.96 -6.26 13.67
CA GLY A 92 -7.82 -6.82 12.93
C GLY A 92 -7.86 -6.53 11.43
N ILE A 93 -6.68 -6.56 10.82
CA ILE A 93 -6.48 -6.25 9.40
C ILE A 93 -6.84 -7.47 8.56
N ILE A 94 -7.78 -7.28 7.64
CA ILE A 94 -8.15 -8.26 6.61
C ILE A 94 -7.03 -8.43 5.57
N ASN A 95 -7.06 -9.53 4.84
CA ASN A 95 -6.03 -9.87 3.87
C ASN A 95 -6.12 -9.06 2.57
N PHE A 96 -7.31 -9.05 1.92
CA PHE A 96 -7.47 -8.46 0.60
C PHE A 96 -8.77 -7.68 0.41
N ARG A 97 -8.72 -6.66 -0.43
CA ARG A 97 -9.88 -5.91 -0.94
C ARG A 97 -9.75 -5.67 -2.45
N ASP A 98 -10.85 -5.31 -3.09
CA ASP A 98 -10.89 -4.86 -4.48
C ASP A 98 -11.11 -3.33 -4.48
N CYS A 99 -10.28 -2.59 -5.21
CA CYS A 99 -10.29 -1.12 -5.21
C CYS A 99 -11.59 -0.50 -5.77
N LYS A 100 -12.42 -1.29 -6.49
CA LYS A 100 -13.75 -0.90 -6.95
C LYS A 100 -14.88 -1.45 -6.06
N ASN A 101 -14.56 -2.05 -4.91
CA ASN A 101 -15.49 -2.71 -4.00
C ASN A 101 -16.26 -3.88 -4.61
N PHE A 102 -15.72 -4.53 -5.65
CA PHE A 102 -16.25 -5.80 -6.10
C PHE A 102 -15.86 -6.94 -5.14
N PRO A 103 -16.54 -8.10 -5.19
CA PRO A 103 -16.09 -9.28 -4.44
C PRO A 103 -14.66 -9.67 -4.83
N PRO A 104 -13.71 -9.70 -3.88
CA PRO A 104 -12.35 -10.18 -4.13
C PRO A 104 -12.34 -11.64 -4.60
N GLN A 105 -11.38 -11.96 -5.46
CA GLN A 105 -11.24 -13.32 -6.01
C GLN A 105 -10.69 -14.32 -4.98
N ASP A 106 -9.83 -13.86 -4.06
CA ASP A 106 -9.17 -14.73 -3.08
C ASP A 106 -10.14 -15.08 -1.94
N TYR A 107 -10.28 -16.38 -1.64
CA TYR A 107 -11.18 -16.86 -0.59
C TYR A 107 -10.75 -16.42 0.81
N SER A 108 -9.47 -16.11 1.00
CA SER A 108 -8.89 -15.68 2.28
C SER A 108 -8.99 -14.17 2.51
N GLN A 109 -9.72 -13.44 1.65
CA GLN A 109 -9.80 -11.97 1.65
C GLN A 109 -10.09 -11.34 3.02
N ASP A 110 -10.95 -11.96 3.83
CA ASP A 110 -11.41 -11.46 5.12
C ASP A 110 -10.74 -12.16 6.32
N MET A 111 -9.85 -13.12 6.06
CA MET A 111 -9.07 -13.79 7.09
C MET A 111 -8.04 -12.83 7.72
N LYS A 112 -7.70 -13.10 8.99
CA LYS A 112 -6.71 -12.33 9.76
C LYS A 112 -5.41 -13.14 9.86
N PHE A 113 -4.44 -12.77 9.03
CA PHE A 113 -3.10 -13.34 9.09
C PHE A 113 -2.29 -12.66 10.20
N TRP A 114 -1.21 -13.29 10.67
CA TRP A 114 -0.44 -12.81 11.83
C TRP A 114 0.41 -11.58 11.52
N TRP A 115 0.91 -11.43 10.29
CA TRP A 115 1.88 -10.41 9.92
C TRP A 115 1.29 -9.01 9.65
N PRO A 116 0.03 -8.84 9.19
CA PRO A 116 -0.58 -7.51 9.01
C PRO A 116 -1.08 -6.83 10.29
N GLN A 117 -0.99 -7.48 11.46
CA GLN A 117 -1.68 -7.04 12.68
C GLN A 117 -0.90 -6.00 13.48
#